data_AF-A0ABC9SV40-F1
#
_entry.id   AF-A0ABC9SV40-F1
#
_cell.length_a   1.000
_cell.length_b   1.000
_cell.length_c   1.000
_cell.angle_alpha   90.00
_cell.angle_beta   90.00
_cell.angle_gamma   90.00
#
_symmetry.space_group_name_H-M   'P 1'
#
loop_
_entity.id
_entity.type
_entity.pdbx_description
1 polymer ?
#
loop_
_entity_poly.entity_id
_entity_poly.type
_entity_poly.pdbx_seq_one_letter_code
_entity_poly.pdbx_strand_id
1 'polypeptide(L)'
;MSITKDSFKNIEKFPNIEEDFLFLAYYYHFFKAIHFTIIANYTEAKTHYEKAERLFIDIPDEIDQAEFEYRFSTYCYQSYQPFEAIQHVVKAKKIYLNHVGYEINTALCDNVYGLTCIDLREFEKAEECLNTVIDVFNKHNEEHLLCLQCIS
;
A
#
# COMPACT_ATOMS: atom_id res chain seq x y z
N MET A 1 12.04 -8.34 -12.36
CA MET A 1 13.32 -7.60 -12.24
C MET A 1 13.59 -7.57 -10.75
N SER A 2 14.63 -8.23 -10.24
CA SER A 2 14.72 -8.52 -8.80
C SER A 2 14.87 -7.23 -7.98
N ILE A 3 13.89 -6.96 -7.11
CA ILE A 3 13.93 -5.86 -6.13
C ILE A 3 14.97 -6.22 -5.05
N THR A 4 16.05 -5.46 -4.96
CA THR A 4 17.16 -5.70 -4.01
C THR A 4 17.40 -4.49 -3.11
N LYS A 5 18.15 -4.67 -2.02
CA LYS A 5 18.53 -3.60 -1.09
C LYS A 5 19.21 -2.40 -1.78
N ASP A 6 19.81 -2.60 -2.95
CA ASP A 6 20.51 -1.57 -3.71
C ASP A 6 19.60 -0.77 -4.66
N SER A 7 18.28 -1.02 -4.67
CA SER A 7 17.33 -0.40 -5.63
C SER A 7 17.34 1.13 -5.61
N PHE A 8 17.77 1.76 -4.51
CA PHE A 8 17.81 3.22 -4.33
C PHE A 8 19.22 3.84 -4.40
N LYS A 9 20.27 3.03 -4.59
CA LYS A 9 21.68 3.47 -4.48
C LYS A 9 22.07 4.60 -5.43
N ASN A 10 21.41 4.70 -6.59
CA ASN A 10 21.66 5.79 -7.54
C ASN A 10 20.97 7.10 -7.15
N ILE A 11 19.79 7.03 -6.52
CA ILE A 11 19.04 8.21 -6.07
C ILE A 11 19.73 8.81 -4.82
N GLU A 12 20.30 7.97 -3.96
CA GLU A 12 21.05 8.40 -2.78
C GLU A 12 22.34 9.19 -3.08
N LYS A 13 22.78 9.23 -4.35
CA LYS A 13 23.94 10.03 -4.78
C LYS A 13 23.61 11.51 -4.99
N PHE A 14 22.33 11.86 -5.06
CA PHE A 14 21.90 13.25 -5.23
C PHE A 14 21.76 13.90 -3.85
N PRO A 15 22.61 14.89 -3.50
CA PRO A 15 22.45 15.61 -2.25
C PRO A 15 21.17 16.48 -2.28
N ASN A 16 20.63 16.78 -1.10
CA ASN A 16 19.59 17.80 -0.85
C ASN A 16 18.22 17.59 -1.51
N ILE A 17 17.84 16.36 -1.89
CA ILE A 17 16.49 16.08 -2.43
C ILE A 17 15.38 16.57 -1.45
N GLU A 18 15.60 16.37 -0.14
CA GLU A 18 14.64 16.73 0.91
C GLU A 18 14.45 18.26 1.06
N GLU A 19 15.42 19.08 0.64
CA GLU A 19 15.38 20.56 0.79
C GLU A 19 14.94 21.28 -0.49
N ASP A 20 15.39 20.79 -1.65
CA ASP A 20 15.20 21.51 -2.93
C ASP A 20 13.94 21.05 -3.70
N PHE A 21 13.43 19.85 -3.42
CA PHE A 21 12.36 19.23 -4.23
C PHE A 21 11.37 18.40 -3.39
N LEU A 22 10.50 19.07 -2.62
CA LEU A 22 9.52 18.43 -1.73
C LEU A 22 8.71 17.30 -2.41
N PHE A 23 8.17 17.54 -3.61
CA PHE A 23 7.45 16.54 -4.41
C PHE A 23 8.30 15.28 -4.67
N LEU A 24 9.54 15.44 -5.11
CA LEU A 24 10.44 14.32 -5.38
C LEU A 24 10.86 13.61 -4.08
N ALA A 25 11.04 14.35 -3.00
CA ALA A 25 11.35 13.81 -1.68
C ALA A 25 10.23 12.90 -1.15
N TYR A 26 8.96 13.27 -1.38
CA TYR A 26 7.82 12.40 -1.05
C TYR A 26 7.87 11.09 -1.80
N TYR A 27 7.92 11.10 -3.14
CA TYR A 27 7.93 9.85 -3.90
C TYR A 27 9.18 9.03 -3.61
N TYR A 28 10.32 9.67 -3.35
CA TYR A 28 11.52 8.99 -2.88
C TYR A 28 11.25 8.21 -1.60
N HIS A 29 10.70 8.85 -0.57
CA HIS A 29 10.40 8.18 0.69
C HIS A 29 9.25 7.16 0.55
N PHE A 30 8.20 7.48 -0.18
CA PHE A 30 7.07 6.60 -0.41
C PHE A 30 7.49 5.31 -1.10
N PHE A 31 8.21 5.39 -2.22
CA PHE A 31 8.69 4.20 -2.91
C PHE A 31 9.74 3.43 -2.10
N LYS A 32 10.57 4.13 -1.32
CA LYS A 32 11.53 3.48 -0.43
C LYS A 32 10.84 2.75 0.73
N ALA A 33 9.72 3.28 1.24
CA ALA A 33 8.88 2.61 2.21
C ALA A 33 8.26 1.33 1.62
N ILE A 34 7.65 1.41 0.43
CA ILE A 34 7.09 0.25 -0.29
C ILE A 34 8.17 -0.82 -0.51
N HIS A 35 9.36 -0.41 -0.96
CA HIS A 35 10.49 -1.31 -1.13
C HIS A 35 10.86 -2.05 0.17
N PHE A 36 10.98 -1.31 1.27
CA PHE A 36 11.30 -1.90 2.56
C PHE A 36 10.19 -2.81 3.09
N THR A 37 8.93 -2.50 2.81
CA THR A 37 7.79 -3.40 3.07
C THR A 37 7.94 -4.71 2.30
N ILE A 38 8.23 -4.66 0.99
CA ILE A 38 8.41 -5.85 0.14
C ILE A 38 9.53 -6.76 0.66
N ILE A 39 10.65 -6.18 1.13
CA ILE A 39 11.77 -6.96 1.67
C ILE A 39 11.67 -7.25 3.17
N ALA A 40 10.48 -7.04 3.76
CA ALA A 40 10.16 -7.27 5.17
C ALA A 40 11.05 -6.50 6.18
N ASN A 41 11.61 -5.36 5.77
CA ASN A 41 12.34 -4.46 6.66
C ASN A 41 11.40 -3.39 7.23
N TYR A 42 10.50 -3.80 8.13
CA TYR A 42 9.41 -2.97 8.63
C TYR A 42 9.85 -1.75 9.44
N THR A 43 11.04 -1.79 10.05
CA THR A 43 11.60 -0.64 10.79
C THR A 43 11.96 0.51 9.84
N GLU A 44 12.64 0.19 8.74
CA GLU A 44 12.97 1.19 7.71
C GLU A 44 11.73 1.62 6.92
N ALA A 45 10.81 0.69 6.64
CA ALA A 45 9.54 1.00 6.00
C ALA A 45 8.76 2.06 6.81
N LYS A 46 8.64 1.87 8.13
CA LYS A 46 8.00 2.83 9.03
C LYS A 46 8.64 4.22 8.93
N THR A 47 9.96 4.27 9.05
CA THR A 47 10.72 5.52 9.01
C THR A 47 10.45 6.29 7.71
N HIS A 48 10.41 5.58 6.59
CA HIS A 48 10.14 6.20 5.29
C HIS A 48 8.67 6.57 5.07
N TYR A 49 7.71 5.80 5.57
CA TYR A 49 6.30 6.20 5.56
C TYR A 49 6.08 7.47 6.39
N GLU A 50 6.65 7.58 7.60
CA GLU A 50 6.53 8.78 8.43
C GLU A 50 7.15 10.02 7.76
N LYS A 51 8.27 9.85 7.04
CA LYS A 51 8.86 10.95 6.27
C LYS A 51 7.99 11.35 5.08
N ALA A 52 7.45 10.36 4.35
CA ALA A 52 6.54 10.62 3.24
C ALA A 52 5.28 11.34 3.73
N GLU A 53 4.67 10.90 4.83
CA GLU A 53 3.47 11.51 5.43
C GLU A 53 3.70 12.98 5.83
N ARG A 54 4.88 13.33 6.35
CA ARG A 54 5.19 14.74 6.68
C ARG A 54 5.28 15.63 5.45
N LEU A 55 5.79 15.08 4.35
CA LEU A 55 5.90 15.78 3.06
C LEU A 55 4.55 15.79 2.33
N PHE A 56 3.64 14.88 2.69
CA PHE A 56 2.33 14.67 2.07
C PHE A 56 1.42 15.91 2.09
N ILE A 57 1.70 16.89 2.96
CA ILE A 57 0.94 18.14 3.11
C ILE A 57 0.84 18.92 1.78
N ASP A 58 1.84 18.78 0.89
CA ASP A 58 1.94 19.60 -0.31
C ASP A 58 1.78 18.81 -1.64
N ILE A 59 1.55 17.49 -1.63
CA ILE A 59 2.04 16.64 -2.73
C ILE A 59 1.00 16.07 -3.73
N PRO A 60 -0.13 15.37 -3.45
CA PRO A 60 -1.10 15.19 -4.58
C PRO A 60 -2.58 14.85 -4.31
N ASP A 61 -3.33 14.70 -5.42
CA ASP A 61 -4.78 14.50 -5.55
C ASP A 61 -5.36 13.28 -4.80
N GLU A 62 -6.69 13.20 -4.73
CA GLU A 62 -7.42 12.16 -3.97
C GLU A 62 -6.96 10.73 -4.29
N ILE A 63 -6.56 10.43 -5.54
CA ILE A 63 -6.07 9.10 -5.92
C ILE A 63 -4.74 8.78 -5.27
N ASP A 64 -3.80 9.72 -5.25
CA ASP A 64 -2.51 9.47 -4.60
C ASP A 64 -2.67 9.35 -3.08
N GLN A 65 -3.67 10.02 -2.48
CA GLN A 65 -4.07 9.77 -1.10
C GLN A 65 -4.60 8.35 -0.90
N ALA A 66 -5.44 7.86 -1.80
CA ALA A 66 -5.94 6.49 -1.75
C ALA A 66 -4.80 5.46 -1.87
N GLU A 67 -3.83 5.71 -2.75
CA GLU A 67 -2.67 4.84 -2.93
C GLU A 67 -1.76 4.86 -1.70
N PHE A 68 -1.52 6.03 -1.09
CA PHE A 68 -0.76 6.12 0.15
C PHE A 68 -1.42 5.31 1.27
N GLU A 69 -2.71 5.53 1.51
CA GLU A 69 -3.51 4.82 2.53
C GLU A 69 -3.51 3.30 2.27
N TYR A 70 -3.64 2.86 1.01
CA TYR A 70 -3.59 1.45 0.65
C TYR A 70 -2.22 0.81 0.91
N ARG A 71 -1.12 1.47 0.50
CA ARG A 71 0.24 0.94 0.71
C ARG A 71 0.61 0.91 2.19
N PHE A 72 0.23 1.93 2.95
CA PHE A 72 0.40 1.96 4.39
C PHE A 72 -0.41 0.84 5.07
N SER A 73 -1.64 0.60 4.64
CA SER A 73 -2.45 -0.51 5.17
C SER A 73 -1.81 -1.89 4.94
N THR A 74 -1.22 -2.10 3.75
CA THR A 74 -0.49 -3.32 3.43
C THR A 74 0.74 -3.48 4.33
N TYR A 75 1.47 -2.39 4.60
CA TYR A 75 2.58 -2.38 5.56
C TYR A 75 2.11 -2.76 6.97
N CYS A 76 1.02 -2.17 7.46
CA CYS A 76 0.45 -2.47 8.78
C CYS A 76 0.03 -3.95 8.87
N TYR A 77 -0.64 -4.48 7.84
CA TYR A 77 -1.00 -5.88 7.76
C TYR A 77 0.24 -6.79 7.88
N GLN A 78 1.25 -6.56 7.05
CA GLN A 78 2.48 -7.38 7.03
C GLN A 78 3.34 -7.26 8.29
N SER A 79 3.22 -6.14 9.02
CA SER A 79 3.89 -5.91 10.30
C SER A 79 3.04 -6.28 11.53
N TYR A 80 1.94 -7.02 11.34
CA TYR A 80 1.04 -7.51 12.38
C TYR A 80 0.36 -6.39 13.21
N GLN A 81 -0.08 -5.33 12.53
CA GLN A 81 -0.86 -4.22 13.07
C GLN A 81 -2.27 -4.21 12.45
N PRO A 82 -3.15 -5.16 12.82
CA PRO A 82 -4.41 -5.40 12.10
C PRO A 82 -5.42 -4.26 12.25
N PHE A 83 -5.45 -3.56 13.38
CA PHE A 83 -6.39 -2.45 13.58
C PHE A 83 -6.01 -1.25 12.70
N GLU A 84 -4.73 -0.91 12.66
CA GLU A 84 -4.18 0.12 11.79
C GLU A 84 -4.38 -0.25 10.32
N ALA A 85 -4.12 -1.51 9.94
CA ALA A 85 -4.37 -1.99 8.58
C ALA A 85 -5.83 -1.75 8.15
N ILE A 86 -6.80 -2.13 9.00
CA ILE A 86 -8.22 -1.90 8.74
C ILE A 86 -8.55 -0.41 8.64
N GLN A 87 -8.02 0.42 9.54
CA GLN A 87 -8.28 1.87 9.53
C GLN A 87 -7.83 2.52 8.23
N HIS A 88 -6.63 2.19 7.76
CA HIS A 88 -6.06 2.78 6.54
C HIS A 88 -6.71 2.20 5.27
N VAL A 89 -6.96 0.88 5.21
CA VAL A 89 -7.54 0.27 4.00
C VAL A 89 -8.98 0.73 3.74
N VAL A 90 -9.75 0.97 4.80
CA VAL A 90 -11.13 1.50 4.68
C VAL A 90 -11.13 2.93 4.15
N LYS A 91 -10.14 3.76 4.52
CA LYS A 91 -9.99 5.10 3.96
C LYS A 91 -9.65 5.04 2.48
N ALA A 92 -8.66 4.23 2.10
CA ALA A 92 -8.29 4.03 0.70
C ALA A 92 -9.49 3.58 -0.14
N LYS A 93 -10.22 2.56 0.32
CA LYS A 93 -11.43 2.06 -0.35
C LYS A 93 -12.46 3.15 -0.55
N LYS A 94 -12.73 3.96 0.48
CA LYS A 94 -13.71 5.04 0.41
C LYS A 94 -13.38 6.05 -0.68
N ILE A 95 -12.09 6.35 -0.87
CA ILE A 95 -11.66 7.25 -1.93
C ILE A 95 -11.84 6.58 -3.29
N TYR A 96 -11.27 5.37 -3.48
CA TYR A 96 -11.37 4.64 -4.76
C TYR A 96 -12.81 4.46 -5.25
N LEU A 97 -13.77 4.22 -4.35
CA LEU A 97 -15.20 4.10 -4.69
C LEU A 97 -15.80 5.36 -5.34
N ASN A 98 -15.23 6.54 -5.11
CA ASN A 98 -15.69 7.79 -5.69
C ASN A 98 -15.14 8.04 -7.11
N HIS A 99 -14.25 7.18 -7.61
CA HIS A 99 -13.59 7.36 -8.90
C HIS A 99 -13.88 6.20 -9.87
N VAL A 100 -14.29 6.53 -11.09
CA VAL A 100 -14.55 5.56 -12.16
C VAL A 100 -13.22 4.92 -12.61
N GLY A 101 -13.20 3.60 -12.78
CA GLY A 101 -12.02 2.85 -13.24
C GLY A 101 -11.12 2.28 -12.13
N TYR A 102 -11.50 2.44 -10.85
CA TYR A 102 -10.76 1.95 -9.68
C TYR A 102 -11.37 0.70 -9.05
N GLU A 103 -12.07 -0.12 -9.83
CA GLU A 103 -12.71 -1.37 -9.37
C GLU A 103 -11.67 -2.37 -8.84
N ILE A 104 -10.52 -2.49 -9.51
CA ILE A 104 -9.41 -3.36 -9.07
C ILE A 104 -8.82 -2.84 -7.75
N ASN A 105 -8.58 -1.53 -7.62
CA ASN A 105 -8.05 -0.94 -6.39
C ASN A 105 -9.03 -1.09 -5.20
N THR A 106 -10.33 -1.00 -5.47
CA THR A 106 -11.37 -1.29 -4.47
C THR A 106 -11.31 -2.75 -4.03
N ALA A 107 -11.15 -3.69 -4.98
CA ALA A 107 -11.00 -5.12 -4.66
C ALA A 107 -9.67 -5.43 -3.94
N LEU A 108 -8.58 -4.72 -4.25
CA LEU A 108 -7.32 -4.82 -3.50
C LEU A 108 -7.50 -4.36 -2.04
N CYS A 109 -8.28 -3.30 -1.81
CA CYS A 109 -8.62 -2.87 -0.45
C CYS A 109 -9.41 -3.96 0.29
N ASP A 110 -10.38 -4.59 -0.38
CA ASP A 110 -11.14 -5.70 0.18
C ASP A 110 -10.28 -6.94 0.42
N ASN A 111 -9.26 -7.19 -0.42
CA ASN A 111 -8.31 -8.27 -0.20
C ASN A 111 -7.52 -8.07 1.11
N VAL A 112 -6.94 -6.88 1.33
CA VAL A 112 -6.22 -6.57 2.58
C VAL A 112 -7.17 -6.64 3.78
N TYR A 113 -8.40 -6.14 3.67
CA TYR A 113 -9.40 -6.23 4.74
C TYR A 113 -9.74 -7.68 5.09
N GLY A 114 -10.07 -8.49 4.09
CA GLY A 114 -10.41 -9.91 4.26
C GLY A 114 -9.25 -10.71 4.88
N LEU A 115 -8.02 -10.48 4.41
CA LEU A 115 -6.82 -11.11 4.99
C LEU A 115 -6.58 -10.68 6.44
N THR A 116 -6.82 -9.41 6.76
CA THR A 116 -6.73 -8.92 8.14
C THR A 116 -7.83 -9.53 9.03
N CYS A 117 -9.04 -9.74 8.51
CA CYS A 117 -10.10 -10.46 9.22
C CYS A 117 -9.72 -11.91 9.55
N ILE A 118 -8.98 -12.59 8.68
CA ILE A 118 -8.46 -13.94 8.97
C ILE A 118 -7.54 -13.91 10.19
N ASP A 119 -6.61 -12.96 10.25
CA ASP A 119 -5.68 -12.81 11.38
C ASP A 119 -6.42 -12.51 12.70
N LEU A 120 -7.55 -11.80 12.62
CA LEU A 120 -8.44 -11.51 13.74
C LEU A 120 -9.43 -12.64 14.07
N ARG A 121 -9.43 -13.75 13.30
CA ARG A 121 -10.37 -14.88 13.43
C ARG A 121 -11.83 -14.52 13.13
N GLU A 122 -12.06 -13.47 12.37
CA GLU A 122 -13.38 -13.03 11.88
C GLU A 122 -13.71 -13.73 10.55
N PHE A 123 -13.79 -15.06 10.58
CA PHE A 123 -13.82 -15.89 9.37
C PHE A 123 -15.03 -15.64 8.47
N GLU A 124 -16.22 -15.39 9.04
CA GLU A 124 -17.43 -15.11 8.27
C GLU A 124 -17.27 -13.85 7.42
N LYS A 125 -16.72 -12.77 8.01
CA LYS A 125 -16.45 -11.52 7.29
C LYS A 125 -15.35 -11.68 6.25
N ALA A 126 -14.31 -12.45 6.58
CA ALA A 126 -13.24 -12.73 5.64
C ALA A 126 -13.75 -13.47 4.41
N GLU A 127 -14.59 -14.49 4.59
CA GLU A 127 -15.15 -15.29 3.50
C GLU A 127 -16.06 -14.47 2.58
N GLU A 128 -17.00 -13.70 3.14
CA GLU A 128 -17.88 -12.82 2.35
C GLU A 128 -17.06 -11.82 1.50
N CYS A 129 -16.06 -11.21 2.12
CA CYS A 129 -15.20 -10.23 1.47
C CYS A 129 -14.34 -10.86 0.37
N LEU A 130 -13.64 -11.96 0.68
CA LEU A 130 -12.70 -12.60 -0.25
C LEU A 130 -13.38 -13.27 -1.44
N ASN A 131 -14.60 -13.81 -1.28
CA ASN A 131 -15.37 -14.31 -2.42
C ASN A 131 -15.66 -13.21 -3.44
N THR A 132 -16.03 -12.01 -2.97
CA THR A 132 -16.26 -10.86 -3.83
C THR A 132 -14.98 -10.43 -4.56
N VAL A 133 -13.83 -10.45 -3.86
CA VAL A 133 -12.51 -10.13 -4.43
C VAL A 133 -12.15 -11.10 -5.56
N ILE A 134 -12.33 -12.40 -5.34
CA ILE A 134 -12.04 -13.45 -6.34
C ILE A 134 -12.86 -13.22 -7.61
N ASP A 135 -14.15 -12.92 -7.48
CA ASP A 135 -15.02 -12.66 -8.62
C ASP A 135 -14.55 -11.44 -9.44
N VAL A 136 -14.14 -10.36 -8.77
CA VAL A 136 -13.60 -9.17 -9.43
C VAL A 136 -12.28 -9.47 -10.14
N PHE A 137 -11.33 -10.12 -9.48
CA PHE A 137 -10.04 -10.44 -10.09
C PHE A 137 -10.17 -11.40 -11.26
N ASN A 138 -11.03 -12.41 -11.17
CA ASN A 138 -11.32 -13.31 -12.29
C ASN A 138 -11.91 -12.55 -13.50
N LYS A 139 -12.89 -11.66 -13.25
CA LYS A 139 -13.51 -10.85 -14.31
C LYS A 139 -12.50 -9.96 -15.04
N HIS A 140 -11.46 -9.51 -14.34
CA HIS A 140 -10.42 -8.63 -14.89
C HIS A 140 -9.15 -9.36 -15.35
N ASN A 141 -9.06 -10.69 -15.21
CA ASN A 141 -7.86 -11.51 -15.45
C ASN A 141 -6.66 -11.12 -14.56
N GLU A 142 -6.92 -10.72 -13.31
CA GLU A 142 -5.94 -10.23 -12.35
C GLU A 142 -5.74 -11.18 -11.16
N GLU A 143 -5.91 -12.49 -11.39
CA GLU A 143 -5.81 -13.56 -10.37
C GLU A 143 -4.50 -13.53 -9.58
N HIS A 144 -3.42 -13.06 -10.20
CA HIS A 144 -2.10 -12.92 -9.57
C HIS A 144 -2.11 -11.96 -8.37
N LEU A 145 -3.10 -11.08 -8.26
CA LEU A 145 -3.28 -10.14 -7.15
C LEU A 145 -3.89 -10.77 -5.89
N LEU A 146 -4.37 -12.01 -5.95
CA LEU A 146 -4.90 -12.72 -4.77
C LEU A 146 -3.83 -12.94 -3.69
N CYS A 147 -2.57 -13.05 -4.10
CA CYS A 147 -1.43 -13.12 -3.20
C CYS A 147 -0.81 -11.73 -3.04
N LEU A 148 -0.95 -11.10 -1.85
CA LEU A 148 -0.32 -9.81 -1.51
C LEU A 148 1.22 -9.76 -1.69
N GLN A 149 1.86 -10.88 -2.00
CA GLN A 149 3.31 -11.01 -2.15
C GLN A 149 3.81 -11.01 -3.60
N CYS A 150 2.94 -10.93 -4.61
CA CYS A 150 3.37 -11.13 -6.01
C CYS A 150 3.73 -9.85 -6.79
N ILE A 151 3.99 -8.71 -6.13
CA ILE A 151 4.58 -7.52 -6.79
C ILE A 151 6.13 -7.59 -6.76
N SER A 152 6.72 -8.71 -7.22
CA SER A 152 8.18 -8.91 -7.30
C SER A 152 8.63 -9.43 -8.67
#